data_AF-A0A0K3BEA6-F1
#
_entry.id   AF-A0A0K3BEA6-F1
#
_cell.length_a   1.000
_cell.length_b   1.000
_cell.length_c   1.000
_cell.angle_alpha   90.00
_cell.angle_beta   90.00
_cell.angle_gamma   90.00
#
_symmetry.space_group_name_H-M   'P 1'
#
loop_
_entity.id
_entity.type
_entity.pdbx_description
1 polymer ?
#
loop_
_entity_poly.entity_id
_entity_poly.type
_entity_poly.pdbx_seq_one_letter_code
_entity_poly.pdbx_strand_id
1 'polypeptide(L)' 'MHNGISVDSWALVEDDCTIKVDIAGDQAQFRFGGRNSGLDIVFTEQGLANLVEQSTEALKQLREQ' A
#
# COMPACT_ATOMS: atom_id res chain seq x y z
N MET A 1 -29.18 8.10 -6.81
CA MET A 1 -28.83 6.67 -6.76
C MET A 1 -27.49 6.52 -7.46
N HIS A 2 -26.39 6.43 -6.70
CA HIS A 2 -25.07 6.14 -7.29
C HIS A 2 -24.88 4.62 -7.25
N ASN A 3 -25.03 3.96 -8.39
CA ASN A 3 -24.62 2.56 -8.57
C ASN A 3 -23.10 2.53 -8.81
N GLY A 4 -22.32 2.93 -7.79
CA GLY A 4 -20.88 2.77 -7.82
C GLY A 4 -20.56 1.29 -7.64
N ILE A 5 -20.00 0.65 -8.66
CA ILE A 5 -19.40 -0.67 -8.50
C ILE A 5 -18.21 -0.48 -7.56
N SER A 6 -18.34 -0.97 -6.32
CA SER A 6 -17.19 -1.12 -5.42
C SER A 6 -16.36 -2.29 -5.96
N VAL A 7 -15.28 -1.98 -6.67
CA VAL A 7 -14.31 -3.01 -7.07
C VAL A 7 -13.33 -3.15 -5.91
N ASP A 8 -13.64 -4.06 -4.98
CA ASP A 8 -12.68 -4.43 -3.94
C ASP A 8 -11.64 -5.38 -4.57
N SER A 9 -10.43 -4.87 -4.76
CA SER A 9 -9.27 -5.69 -5.11
C SER A 9 -8.49 -5.97 -3.83
N TRP A 10 -8.31 -7.25 -3.52
CA TRP A 10 -7.53 -7.70 -2.37
C TRP A 10 -6.24 -8.33 -2.86
N ALA A 11 -5.14 -8.02 -2.17
CA ALA A 11 -3.83 -8.61 -2.41
C ALA A 11 -3.25 -9.08 -1.07
N LEU A 12 -2.72 -10.29 -1.06
CA LEU A 12 -1.91 -10.79 0.05
C LEU A 12 -0.44 -10.45 -0.25
N VAL A 13 0.24 -9.82 0.70
CA VAL A 13 1.67 -9.49 0.62
C VAL A 13 2.39 -10.41 1.61
N GLU A 14 3.13 -11.38 1.09
CA GLU A 14 3.93 -12.33 1.87
C GLU A 14 5.41 -11.91 1.89
N ASP A 15 6.22 -12.63 2.69
CA ASP A 15 7.60 -12.27 3.01
C ASP A 15 8.54 -12.11 1.78
N ASP A 16 8.22 -12.76 0.65
CA ASP A 16 9.00 -12.70 -0.58
C ASP A 16 8.51 -11.63 -1.59
N CYS A 17 7.46 -10.90 -1.23
CA CYS A 17 6.92 -9.84 -2.08
C CYS A 17 7.90 -8.67 -2.17
N THR A 18 8.38 -8.41 -3.38
CA THR A 18 9.24 -7.25 -3.64
C THR A 18 8.42 -5.97 -3.53
N ILE A 19 8.82 -5.05 -2.65
CA ILE A 19 8.26 -3.71 -2.57
C ILE A 19 9.29 -2.71 -3.08
N LYS A 20 8.93 -1.93 -4.10
CA LYS A 20 9.77 -0.84 -4.63
C LYS A 20 9.07 0.48 -4.42
N VAL A 21 9.85 1.53 -4.17
CA VAL A 21 9.35 2.88 -4.02
C VAL A 21 10.14 3.81 -4.92
N ASP A 22 9.43 4.60 -5.72
CA ASP A 22 9.97 5.69 -6.52
C ASP A 22 9.33 7.01 -6.07
N ILE A 23 10.11 8.09 -6.00
CA ILE A 23 9.60 9.43 -5.68
C ILE A 23 9.45 10.22 -6.98
N ALA A 24 8.25 10.74 -7.22
CA ALA A 24 7.90 11.53 -8.40
C ALA A 24 7.20 12.82 -7.96
N GLY A 25 7.95 13.92 -7.93
CA GLY A 25 7.44 15.19 -7.42
C GLY A 25 7.15 15.11 -5.91
N ASP A 26 5.90 15.35 -5.54
CA ASP A 26 5.37 15.32 -4.16
C ASP A 26 4.68 13.99 -3.81
N GLN A 27 4.87 12.97 -4.64
CA GLN A 27 4.24 11.67 -4.50
C GLN A 27 5.25 10.54 -4.39
N ALA A 28 4.90 9.53 -3.58
CA ALA A 28 5.60 8.27 -3.50
C ALA A 28 4.80 7.19 -4.24
N GLN A 29 5.45 6.51 -5.19
CA GLN A 29 4.86 5.44 -5.98
C GLN A 29 5.40 4.10 -5.47
N PHE A 30 4.53 3.32 -4.86
CA PHE A 30 4.84 1.99 -4.35
C PHE A 30 4.43 0.95 -5.39
N ARG A 31 5.32 0.00 -5.66
CA ARG A 31 5.04 -1.19 -6.45
C ARG A 31 5.23 -2.42 -5.58
N PHE A 32 4.18 -3.21 -5.43
CA PHE A 32 4.19 -4.52 -4.77
C PHE A 32 4.21 -5.60 -5.85
N GLY A 33 5.21 -6.49 -5.80
CA GLY A 33 5.38 -7.58 -6.76
C GLY A 33 6.29 -7.25 -7.95
N GLY A 34 6.08 -7.96 -9.07
CA GLY A 34 6.95 -7.93 -10.25
C GLY A 34 6.50 -6.93 -11.33
N ARG A 35 7.36 -6.71 -12.33
CA ARG A 35 7.12 -5.72 -13.42
C ARG A 35 5.84 -5.96 -14.24
N ASN A 36 5.36 -7.21 -14.32
CA ASN A 36 4.22 -7.60 -15.16
C ASN A 36 3.02 -8.14 -14.34
N SER A 37 3.15 -8.22 -13.02
CA SER A 37 2.10 -8.71 -12.12
C SER A 37 2.37 -8.08 -10.75
N GLY A 38 1.71 -6.97 -10.47
CA GLY A 38 1.93 -6.21 -9.26
C GLY A 38 0.82 -5.20 -9.02
N LEU A 39 0.79 -4.68 -7.79
CA LEU A 39 -0.10 -3.62 -7.38
C LEU A 39 0.72 -2.33 -7.28
N ASP A 40 0.29 -1.29 -8.00
CA ASP A 40 0.87 0.04 -7.90
C ASP A 40 -0.05 0.92 -7.04
N ILE A 41 0.51 1.56 -6.02
CA ILE A 41 -0.21 2.51 -5.15
C ILE A 41 0.58 3.81 -5.08
N VAL A 42 -0.10 4.93 -5.29
CA VAL A 42 0.51 6.27 -5.22
C VAL A 42 -0.02 7.00 -4.00
N PHE A 43 0.89 7.55 -3.21
CA PHE A 43 0.59 8.33 -2.02
C PHE A 43 1.11 9.76 -2.17
N THR A 44 0.34 10.74 -1.70
CA THR A 44 0.89 12.05 -1.33
C THR A 44 1.74 11.93 -0.07
N GLU A 45 2.52 12.96 0.27
CA GLU A 45 3.27 12.99 1.52
C GLU A 45 2.39 12.73 2.76
N GLN A 46 1.26 13.44 2.88
CA GLN A 46 0.34 13.26 4.01
C GLN A 46 -0.32 11.88 4.01
N GLY A 47 -0.68 11.37 2.83
CA GLY A 47 -1.24 10.02 2.71
C GLY A 47 -0.24 8.94 3.12
N LEU A 48 1.04 9.11 2.75
CA LEU A 48 2.11 8.20 3.15
C LEU A 48 2.40 8.27 4.65
N ALA A 49 2.42 9.47 5.24
CA ALA A 49 2.59 9.65 6.67
C ALA A 49 1.48 8.91 7.46
N ASN A 50 0.23 9.04 7.02
CA ASN A 50 -0.90 8.31 7.61
C ASN A 50 -0.74 6.78 7.43
N LEU A 51 -0.30 6.29 6.28
CA LEU A 51 -0.02 4.86 6.08
C LEU A 51 1.06 4.36 7.06
N VAL A 52 2.14 5.11 7.25
CA VAL A 52 3.22 4.74 8.17
C VAL A 52 2.70 4.64 9.62
N GLU A 53 1.89 5.60 10.06
CA GLU A 53 1.27 5.57 11.38
C GLU A 53 0.40 4.32 11.58
N GLN A 54 -0.56 4.10 10.68
CA GLN A 54 -1.52 3.00 10.80
C GLN A 54 -0.85 1.63 10.66
N SER A 55 0.12 1.49 9.74
CA SER A 55 0.84 0.22 9.55
C SER A 55 1.75 -0.11 10.73
N THR A 56 2.36 0.90 11.37
CA THR A 56 3.17 0.72 12.58
C THR A 56 2.30 0.23 13.76
N GLU A 57 1.13 0.85 13.95
CA GLU A 57 0.20 0.44 15.01
C GLU A 57 -0.34 -0.98 14.76
N ALA A 58 -0.70 -1.30 13.52
CA ALA A 58 -1.13 -2.66 13.15
C ALA A 58 -0.04 -3.71 13.40
N LEU A 59 1.22 -3.41 13.04
CA LEU A 59 2.34 -4.32 13.29
C LEU A 59 2.60 -4.53 14.79
N LYS A 60 2.44 -3.47 15.60
CA LYS A 60 2.55 -3.59 17.06
C LYS A 60 1.51 -4.56 17.60
N GLN A 61 0.25 -4.41 17.20
CA GLN A 61 -0.84 -5.30 17.64
C GLN A 61 -0.61 -6.76 17.24
N LEU A 62 -0.08 -7.02 16.04
CA LEU A 62 0.26 -8.38 15.59
C LEU A 62 1.35 -9.04 16.45
N ARG A 63 2.28 -8.26 17.01
CA ARG A 63 3.37 -8.76 17.86
C ARG A 63 2.97 -8.99 19.31
N GLU A 64 1.85 -8.40 19.72
CA GLU A 64 1.28 -8.54 21.07
C GLU A 64 0.29 -9.70 21.18
N GLN A 65 0.02 -10.40 20.07
CA GLN A 65 -0.70 -11.68 20.03
C GLN A 65 0.20 -12.84 20.47
#